data_AF-A0A3G1DGE1-F1
#
_entry.id   AF-A0A3G1DGE1-F1
#
_cell.length_a   1.000
_cell.length_b   1.000
_cell.length_c   1.000
_cell.angle_alpha   90.00
_cell.angle_beta   90.00
_cell.angle_gamma   90.00
#
_symmetry.space_group_name_H-M   'P 1'
#
loop_
_entity.id
_entity.type
_entity.pdbx_description
1 polymer ?
#
loop_
_entity_poly.entity_id
_entity_poly.type
_entity_poly.pdbx_seq_one_letter_code
_entity_poly.pdbx_strand_id
1 'polypeptide(L)' 'MTTKLSEPMKTVLMKLGTGWGWDDFGVHGPLSYAARVRTCEALRKRGLVSFAHGDYDLTAAGEALAKQLNDRAKAAQVAH' A
#
# COMPACT_ATOMS: atom_id res chain seq x y z
N MET A 1 -13.97 6.56 -12.66
CA MET A 1 -12.86 7.47 -12.29
C MET A 1 -11.72 6.66 -11.71
N THR A 2 -10.65 6.44 -12.47
CA THR A 2 -9.42 5.83 -11.96
C THR A 2 -8.63 6.90 -11.21
N THR A 3 -8.89 7.06 -9.91
CA THR A 3 -8.12 7.99 -9.07
C THR A 3 -6.66 7.54 -9.05
N LYS A 4 -5.80 8.28 -9.75
CA LYS A 4 -4.35 8.01 -9.83
C LYS A 4 -3.79 7.94 -8.40
N LEU A 5 -3.14 6.84 -8.06
CA LEU A 5 -2.41 6.70 -6.80
C LEU A 5 -1.09 7.45 -6.89
N SER A 6 -0.71 8.15 -5.83
CA SER A 6 0.65 8.71 -5.71
C SER A 6 1.66 7.58 -5.49
N GLU A 7 2.94 7.84 -5.75
CA GLU A 7 3.99 6.84 -5.54
C GLU A 7 4.04 6.30 -4.10
N PRO A 8 3.94 7.13 -3.03
CA PRO A 8 3.86 6.61 -1.66
C PRO A 8 2.67 5.67 -1.43
N MET A 9 1.51 5.95 -2.03
CA MET A 9 0.33 5.09 -1.90
C MET A 9 0.52 3.74 -2.58
N LYS A 10 1.15 3.72 -3.77
CA LYS A 10 1.48 2.47 -4.46
C LYS A 10 2.49 1.64 -3.67
N THR A 11 3.54 2.27 -3.16
CA THR A 11 4.55 1.62 -2.33
C THR A 11 3.94 1.01 -1.07
N VAL A 12 3.04 1.73 -0.39
CA VAL A 12 2.33 1.20 0.78
C VAL A 12 1.46 0.00 0.41
N LEU A 13 0.65 0.10 -0.64
CA LEU A 13 -0.19 -1.02 -1.10
C LEU A 13 0.61 -2.26 -1.47
N MET A 14 1.70 -2.09 -2.25
CA MET A 14 2.55 -3.19 -2.67
C MET A 14 3.14 -3.94 -1.49
N LYS A 15 3.67 -3.21 -0.49
CA LYS A 15 4.26 -3.80 0.71
C LYS A 15 3.24 -4.50 1.60
N LEU A 16 2.08 -3.87 1.85
CA LEU A 16 0.97 -4.53 2.57
C LEU A 16 0.58 -5.84 1.85
N GLY A 17 0.50 -5.82 0.52
CA GLY A 17 0.20 -7.00 -0.29
C GLY A 17 1.29 -8.08 -0.30
N THR A 18 2.48 -7.79 0.24
CA THR A 18 3.54 -8.78 0.48
C THR A 18 3.58 -9.29 1.92
N GLY A 19 2.60 -8.91 2.75
CA GLY A 19 2.49 -9.34 4.15
C GLY A 19 3.23 -8.46 5.16
N TRP A 20 3.63 -7.26 4.77
CA TRP A 20 4.20 -6.28 5.71
C TRP A 20 3.08 -5.65 6.53
N GLY A 21 3.34 -5.44 7.82
CA GLY A 21 2.49 -4.62 8.69
C GLY A 21 2.62 -3.13 8.40
N TRP A 22 1.62 -2.33 8.81
CA TRP A 22 1.66 -0.87 8.61
C TRP A 22 2.76 -0.16 9.46
N ASP A 23 3.21 -0.80 10.53
CA ASP A 23 4.28 -0.36 11.42
C ASP A 23 5.68 -0.65 10.85
N ASP A 24 5.84 -1.72 10.06
CA ASP A 24 7.09 -2.11 9.37
C ASP A 24 7.61 -1.02 8.42
N PHE A 25 6.71 -0.15 7.92
CA PHE A 25 7.06 0.95 7.03
C PHE A 25 7.99 2.00 7.65
N GLY A 26 8.11 2.07 8.98
CA GLY A 26 8.92 3.08 9.66
C GLY A 26 10.07 2.54 10.52
N VAL A 27 10.18 1.22 10.71
CA VAL A 27 11.38 0.63 11.32
C VAL A 27 12.51 0.55 10.28
N HIS A 28 12.18 0.37 9.00
CA HIS A 28 13.16 0.23 7.91
C HIS A 28 12.86 1.04 6.63
N GLY A 29 11.83 1.90 6.61
CA GLY A 29 11.37 2.59 5.39
C GLY A 29 11.61 4.11 5.38
N PRO A 30 11.55 4.76 4.19
CA PRO A 30 11.87 6.17 4.01
C PRO A 30 10.77 7.15 4.50
N LEU A 31 9.67 6.66 5.08
CA LEU A 31 8.51 7.48 5.46
C LEU A 31 8.47 7.74 6.97
N SER A 32 8.34 9.02 7.35
CA SER A 32 8.05 9.39 8.74
C SER A 32 6.70 8.84 9.20
N TYR A 33 6.51 8.67 10.51
CA TYR A 33 5.24 8.22 11.10
C TYR A 33 4.03 9.03 10.59
N ALA A 34 4.12 10.36 10.61
CA ALA A 34 3.06 11.24 10.11
C ALA A 34 2.77 11.05 8.62
N ALA A 35 3.80 10.79 7.79
CA ALA A 35 3.60 10.52 6.37
C ALA A 35 2.90 9.17 6.12
N ARG A 36 3.20 8.15 6.94
CA ARG A 36 2.54 6.84 6.88
C ARG A 36 1.06 6.94 7.21
N VAL A 37 0.73 7.54 8.35
CA VAL A 37 -0.68 7.72 8.78
C VAL A 37 -1.48 8.45 7.70
N ARG A 38 -0.97 9.57 7.16
CA ARG A 38 -1.63 10.30 6.07
C ARG A 38 -1.82 9.46 4.82
N THR A 39 -0.86 8.60 4.49
CA THR A 39 -0.94 7.71 3.32
C THR A 39 -2.00 6.62 3.53
N CYS A 40 -2.01 5.97 4.69
CA CYS A 40 -3.01 4.95 5.03
C CYS A 40 -4.42 5.55 5.14
N GLU A 41 -4.58 6.76 5.69
CA GLU A 41 -5.86 7.47 5.69
C GLU A 41 -6.34 7.79 4.27
N ALA A 42 -5.45 8.22 3.38
CA ALA A 42 -5.78 8.47 1.99
C ALA A 42 -6.19 7.18 1.25
N LEU A 43 -5.55 6.04 1.56
CA LEU A 43 -5.94 4.73 1.05
C LEU A 43 -7.29 4.29 1.61
N ARG A 44 -7.55 4.53 2.90
CA ARG A 44 -8.82 4.23 3.57
C ARG A 44 -9.97 5.01 2.95
N LYS A 45 -9.78 6.30 2.69
CA LYS A 45 -10.75 7.17 1.98
C LYS A 45 -11.08 6.65 0.58
N ARG A 46 -10.20 5.86 -0.04
CA ARG A 46 -10.41 5.21 -1.35
C ARG A 46 -10.93 3.77 -1.23
N GLY A 47 -11.22 3.29 -0.01
CA GLY A 47 -11.72 1.94 0.24
C GLY A 47 -10.69 0.83 0.00
N LEU A 48 -9.39 1.15 -0.03
CA LEU A 48 -8.32 0.18 -0.32
C LEU A 48 -7.73 -0.45 0.95
N VAL A 49 -7.88 0.21 2.09
CA VAL A 49 -7.53 -0.35 3.39
C VAL A 49 -8.67 -0.09 4.37
N SER A 50 -8.81 -0.96 5.36
CA SER A 50 -9.62 -0.75 6.54
C SER A 50 -8.72 -0.40 7.72
N PHE A 51 -9.29 0.15 8.79
CA PHE A 51 -8.54 0.42 10.02
C PHE A 51 -9.28 -0.24 11.18
N ALA A 52 -8.64 -1.19 11.85
CA ALA A 52 -9.20 -1.92 12.99
C ALA A 52 -8.09 -2.25 13.99
N HIS A 53 -8.40 -2.19 15.29
CA HIS A 53 -7.47 -2.55 16.37
C HIS A 53 -6.09 -1.85 16.32
N GLY A 54 -5.98 -0.67 15.72
CA GLY A 54 -4.72 0.05 15.60
C GLY A 54 -3.88 -0.32 14.37
N ASP A 55 -4.40 -1.17 13.48
CA ASP A 55 -3.74 -1.65 12.26
C ASP A 55 -4.53 -1.28 11.00
N TYR A 56 -3.85 -1.29 9.85
CA TYR A 56 -4.41 -1.11 8.52
C TYR A 56 -4.32 -2.40 7.70
N ASP A 57 -5.44 -3.09 7.57
CA ASP A 57 -5.57 -4.26 6.70
C ASP A 57 -6.07 -3.89 5.30
N LEU A 58 -5.61 -4.61 4.29
CA LEU A 58 -6.13 -4.46 2.94
C LEU A 58 -7.61 -4.87 2.88
N THR A 59 -8.41 -4.11 2.14
CA THR A 59 -9.73 -4.60 1.71
C THR A 59 -9.55 -5.52 0.51
N ALA A 60 -10.58 -6.25 0.10
CA ALA A 60 -10.55 -7.04 -1.13
C ALA A 60 -10.14 -6.21 -2.37
N ALA A 61 -10.56 -4.94 -2.44
CA ALA A 61 -10.14 -4.02 -3.50
C ALA A 61 -8.66 -3.61 -3.38
N GLY A 62 -8.18 -3.42 -2.15
CA GLY A 62 -6.77 -3.19 -1.85
C GLY A 62 -5.88 -4.36 -2.26
N GLU A 63 -6.26 -5.58 -1.90
CA GLU A 63 -5.54 -6.82 -2.25
C GLU A 63 -5.43 -7.01 -3.76
N ALA A 64 -6.55 -6.86 -4.49
CA ALA A 64 -6.56 -6.98 -5.94
C ALA A 64 -5.61 -5.97 -6.60
N LEU A 65 -5.62 -4.73 -6.11
CA LEU A 65 -4.77 -3.67 -6.64
C LEU A 65 -3.29 -3.86 -6.26
N ALA A 66 -3.01 -4.27 -5.02
CA ALA A 66 -1.66 -4.57 -4.56
C ALA A 66 -1.05 -5.72 -5.38
N LYS A 67 -1.83 -6.78 -5.64
CA LYS A 67 -1.43 -7.88 -6.52
C LYS A 67 -1.12 -7.38 -7.93
N GLN A 68 -2.01 -6.59 -8.53
CA GLN A 68 -1.79 -6.03 -9.87
C GLN A 68 -0.50 -5.20 -9.95
N LEU A 69 -0.21 -4.39 -8.93
CA LEU A 69 1.01 -3.57 -8.86
C LEU A 69 2.26 -4.45 -8.73
N ASN A 70 2.23 -5.46 -7.86
CA ASN A 70 3.34 -6.38 -7.64
C ASN A 70 3.61 -7.26 -8.89
N ASP A 71 2.57 -7.76 -9.53
CA ASP A 71 2.69 -8.55 -10.77
C ASP A 71 3.29 -7.70 -11.91
N ARG A 72 2.87 -6.44 -12.02
CA ARG A 72 3.45 -5.50 -12.99
C ARG A 72 4.93 -5.20 -12.69
N ALA A 73 5.28 -5.04 -11.41
CA ALA A 73 6.67 -4.82 -11.01
C ALA A 73 7.55 -6.04 -11.33
N LYS A 74 7.06 -7.26 -11.06
CA LYS A 74 7.75 -8.50 -11.44
C LYS A 74 7.91 -8.65 -12.95
N ALA A 75 6.85 -8.39 -13.72
CA ALA A 75 6.90 -8.47 -15.18
C ALA A 75 7.92 -7.48 -15.77
N ALA A 76 8.02 -6.28 -15.20
CA ALA A 76 9.03 -5.29 -15.61
C ALA A 76 10.47 -5.73 -15.30
N GLN A 77 10.69 -6.54 -14.25
CA GLN A 77 12.01 -7.08 -13.91
C GLN A 77 12.44 -8.22 -14.85
N VAL A 78 11.50 -9.02 -15.36
CA VAL A 78 11.79 -10.15 -16.27
C VAL A 78 12.03 -9.67 -17.72
N ALA A 79 11.49 -8.51 -18.09
CA ALA A 79 11.64 -7.93 -19.42
C ALA A 79 12.98 -7.18 -19.63
N HIS A 80 13.87 -7.19 -18.63
CA HIS A 80 15.11 -6.42 -18.59
C HIS A 80 16.33 -7.33 -18.49
#